data_AF-A0A6V8EMA4-F1
#
_entry.id   AF-A0A6V8EMA4-F1
#
_cell.length_a   1.000
_cell.length_b   1.000
_cell.length_c   1.000
_cell.angle_alpha   90.00
_cell.angle_beta   90.00
_cell.angle_gamma   90.00
#
_symmetry.space_group_name_H-M   'P 1'
#
loop_
_entity.id
_entity.type
_entity.pdbx_description
1 polymer ?
#
loop_
_entity_poly.entity_id
_entity_poly.type
_entity_poly.pdbx_seq_one_letter_code
_entity_poly.pdbx_strand_id
1 'polypeptide(L)'
;MDTILSTMFYFWITLFIAYFLMQRGLWIFSDVAKGTVSFMLEKALGPGADLVEGRPGAGARSWIMQGALWMIFASMFTFTSMWLTHDPDALHSLASWGYTANAEELASAGVYATLYGTVSMFIIGCSFHIIPKLAGTELASETNANLVSFVWTISVLVLVIGSQNNSILGIDIIPLGVALNNIVLLAVIMNQLLTVANKTRNIATPGWLI
;
A
#
# COMPACT_ATOMS: atom_id res chain seq x y z
N MET A 1 -23.07 7.17 18.88
CA MET A 1 -22.03 7.53 19.85
C MET A 1 -21.05 6.36 20.04
N ASP A 2 -21.56 5.13 20.16
CA ASP A 2 -20.75 3.92 20.35
C ASP A 2 -19.77 3.63 19.20
N THR A 3 -20.15 3.84 17.94
CA THR A 3 -19.27 3.62 16.77
C THR A 3 -18.07 4.59 16.73
N ILE A 4 -18.28 5.84 17.14
CA ILE A 4 -17.21 6.85 17.19
C ILE A 4 -16.24 6.49 18.31
N LEU A 5 -16.75 6.14 19.49
CA LEU A 5 -15.94 5.72 20.63
C LEU A 5 -15.14 4.44 20.33
N SER A 6 -15.77 3.44 19.68
CA SER A 6 -15.07 2.21 19.29
C SER A 6 -13.97 2.48 18.25
N THR A 7 -14.23 3.34 17.27
CA THR A 7 -13.24 3.71 16.25
C THR A 7 -12.07 4.48 16.85
N MET A 8 -12.34 5.43 17.76
CA MET A 8 -11.28 6.14 18.49
C MET A 8 -10.45 5.19 19.34
N PHE A 9 -11.10 4.23 20.02
CA PHE A 9 -10.41 3.22 20.82
C PHE A 9 -9.46 2.36 19.97
N TYR A 10 -9.93 1.85 18.82
CA TYR A 10 -9.10 1.09 17.90
C TYR A 10 -7.94 1.92 17.37
N PHE A 11 -8.19 3.17 16.97
CA PHE A 11 -7.15 4.10 16.51
C PHE A 11 -6.05 4.30 17.55
N TRP A 12 -6.40 4.58 18.81
CA TRP A 12 -5.41 4.79 19.86
C TRP A 12 -4.63 3.51 20.15
N ILE A 13 -5.30 2.36 20.22
CA ILE A 13 -4.62 1.08 20.46
C ILE A 13 -3.64 0.75 19.33
N THR A 14 -4.04 0.89 18.07
CA THR A 14 -3.15 0.61 16.94
C THR A 14 -1.97 1.57 16.92
N LEU A 15 -2.18 2.84 17.27
CA LEU A 15 -1.11 3.83 17.42
C LEU A 15 -0.13 3.45 18.53
N PHE A 16 -0.61 3.01 19.69
CA PHE A 16 0.26 2.53 20.78
C PHE A 16 1.04 1.26 20.40
N ILE A 17 0.39 0.33 19.68
CA ILE A 17 1.05 -0.88 19.16
C ILE A 17 2.15 -0.49 18.17
N ALA A 18 1.85 0.41 17.22
CA ALA A 18 2.82 0.90 16.24
C ALA A 18 4.00 1.59 16.91
N TYR A 19 3.75 2.46 17.88
CA TYR A 19 4.80 3.12 18.67
C TYR A 19 5.70 2.10 19.36
N PHE A 20 5.12 1.10 20.01
CA PHE A 20 5.88 0.05 20.71
C PHE A 20 6.74 -0.76 19.75
N LEU A 21 6.17 -1.18 18.61
CA LEU A 21 6.85 -1.93 17.57
C LEU A 21 8.00 -1.13 16.94
N MET A 22 7.82 0.17 16.67
CA MET A 22 8.86 1.03 16.11
C MET A 22 10.00 1.32 17.10
N GLN A 23 9.74 1.29 18.41
CA GLN A 23 10.82 1.39 19.39
C GLN A 23 11.61 0.10 19.56
N ARG A 24 10.94 -1.05 19.41
CA ARG A 24 11.47 -2.36 19.80
C ARG A 24 11.83 -3.27 18.62
N GLY A 25 11.41 -2.96 17.40
CA GLY A 25 11.53 -3.84 16.24
C GLY A 25 10.81 -5.18 16.48
N LEU A 26 11.50 -6.29 16.17
CA LEU A 26 11.00 -7.67 16.29
C LEU A 26 11.14 -8.30 17.71
N TRP A 27 10.99 -7.51 18.79
CA TRP A 27 10.83 -7.89 20.22
C TRP A 27 11.44 -9.25 20.70
N ILE A 28 10.82 -9.96 21.66
CA ILE A 28 11.38 -11.06 22.49
C ILE A 28 11.94 -12.26 21.69
N PHE A 29 11.65 -12.39 20.39
CA PHE A 29 12.19 -13.46 19.55
C PHE A 29 13.22 -12.97 18.51
N SER A 30 13.81 -11.78 18.72
CA SER A 30 14.75 -11.10 17.82
C SER A 30 15.53 -12.06 16.91
N ASP A 31 16.26 -13.03 17.46
CA ASP A 31 17.22 -13.76 16.64
C ASP A 31 16.56 -14.81 15.73
N VAL A 32 15.51 -15.50 16.21
CA VAL A 32 14.73 -16.44 15.40
C VAL A 32 13.80 -15.69 14.45
N ALA A 33 13.10 -14.66 14.94
CA ALA A 33 12.19 -13.85 14.15
C ALA A 33 12.93 -13.09 13.04
N LYS A 34 14.12 -12.53 13.31
CA LYS A 34 14.96 -11.90 12.27
C LYS A 34 15.33 -12.90 11.18
N GLY A 35 15.79 -14.10 11.56
CA GLY A 35 16.15 -15.15 10.61
C GLY A 35 14.97 -15.59 9.75
N THR A 36 13.81 -15.85 10.37
CA THR A 36 12.59 -16.24 9.64
C THR A 36 12.09 -15.12 8.73
N VAL A 37 12.02 -13.87 9.22
CA VAL A 37 11.55 -12.73 8.42
C VAL A 37 12.51 -12.46 7.27
N SER A 38 13.81 -12.41 7.50
CA SER A 38 14.81 -12.26 6.44
C SER A 38 14.70 -13.37 5.39
N PHE A 39 14.52 -14.63 5.82
CA PHE A 39 14.29 -15.74 4.91
C PHE A 39 13.00 -15.56 4.09
N MET A 40 11.89 -15.16 4.71
CA MET A 40 10.63 -14.96 4.01
C MET A 40 10.67 -13.79 3.02
N LEU A 41 11.37 -12.71 3.37
CA LEU A 41 11.47 -11.53 2.52
C LEU A 41 12.48 -11.68 1.38
N GLU A 42 13.47 -12.56 1.48
CA GLU A 42 14.47 -12.72 0.40
C GLU A 42 14.33 -14.06 -0.32
N LYS A 43 14.32 -15.16 0.43
CA LYS A 43 14.42 -16.51 -0.14
C LYS A 43 13.06 -17.12 -0.47
N ALA A 44 12.01 -16.82 0.31
CA ALA A 44 10.68 -17.35 0.03
C ALA A 44 10.00 -16.69 -1.19
N LEU A 45 10.53 -15.55 -1.68
CA LEU A 45 10.06 -14.91 -2.90
C LEU A 45 10.38 -15.72 -4.18
N GLY A 46 11.29 -16.71 -4.07
CA GLY A 46 11.60 -17.64 -5.15
C GLY A 46 12.05 -16.92 -6.44
N PRO A 47 11.70 -17.43 -7.64
CA PRO A 47 12.15 -16.86 -8.91
C PRO A 47 11.60 -15.45 -9.18
N GLY A 48 10.58 -15.00 -8.43
CA GLY A 48 10.06 -13.64 -8.53
C GLY A 48 11.05 -12.57 -8.06
N ALA A 49 11.97 -12.92 -7.15
CA ALA A 49 12.99 -12.01 -6.64
C ALA A 49 13.95 -11.53 -7.75
N ASP A 50 14.18 -12.36 -8.78
CA ASP A 50 15.06 -12.03 -9.91
C ASP A 50 14.41 -11.08 -10.93
N LEU A 51 13.08 -10.85 -10.82
CA LEU A 51 12.35 -9.95 -11.71
C LEU A 51 12.58 -8.47 -11.38
N VAL A 52 13.12 -8.17 -10.19
CA VAL A 52 13.29 -6.81 -9.68
C VAL A 52 14.68 -6.60 -9.12
N GLU A 53 15.20 -5.39 -9.29
CA GLU A 53 16.51 -5.05 -8.75
C GLU A 53 16.44 -4.76 -7.25
N GLY A 54 17.37 -5.37 -6.49
CA GLY A 54 17.59 -5.10 -5.06
C GLY A 54 18.62 -4.01 -4.78
N ARG A 55 18.77 -3.02 -5.68
CA ARG A 55 19.74 -1.93 -5.47
C ARG A 55 19.30 -1.02 -4.31
N PRO A 56 20.22 -0.39 -3.57
CA PRO A 56 19.86 0.53 -2.50
C PRO A 56 18.91 1.64 -2.98
N GLY A 57 17.79 1.82 -2.28
CA GLY A 57 16.74 2.78 -2.61
C GLY A 57 15.79 2.37 -3.75
N ALA A 58 15.92 1.16 -4.32
CA ALA A 58 15.02 0.67 -5.36
C ALA A 58 13.57 0.59 -4.85
N GLY A 59 13.37 0.03 -3.65
CA GLY A 59 12.03 -0.14 -3.07
C GLY A 59 11.32 1.19 -2.92
N ALA A 60 11.95 2.15 -2.23
CA ALA A 60 11.39 3.49 -2.04
C ALA A 60 11.05 4.17 -3.38
N ARG A 61 11.94 4.08 -4.37
CA ARG A 61 11.72 4.67 -5.69
C ARG A 61 10.53 4.05 -6.41
N SER A 62 10.37 2.72 -6.39
CA SER A 62 9.25 2.04 -7.05
C SER A 62 7.91 2.46 -6.46
N TRP A 63 7.79 2.49 -5.13
CA TRP A 63 6.57 2.93 -4.45
C TRP A 63 6.22 4.39 -4.77
N ILE A 64 7.19 5.30 -4.73
CA ILE A 64 6.95 6.72 -5.05
C ILE A 64 6.57 6.90 -6.52
N MET A 65 7.27 6.25 -7.46
CA MET A 65 6.97 6.40 -8.89
C MET A 65 5.60 5.80 -9.26
N GLN A 66 5.26 4.63 -8.70
CA GLN A 66 3.94 4.03 -8.90
C GLN A 66 2.82 4.86 -8.26
N GLY A 67 3.07 5.44 -7.08
CA GLY A 67 2.11 6.36 -6.44
C GLY A 67 1.84 7.62 -7.28
N ALA A 68 2.89 8.18 -7.89
CA ALA A 68 2.75 9.32 -8.79
C ALA A 68 1.98 8.97 -10.07
N LEU A 69 2.18 7.75 -10.60
CA LEU A 69 1.40 7.25 -11.74
C LEU A 69 -0.08 7.11 -11.38
N TRP A 70 -0.39 6.50 -10.23
CA TRP A 70 -1.76 6.35 -9.76
C TRP A 70 -2.45 7.68 -9.45
N MET A 71 -1.71 8.72 -9.07
CA MET A 71 -2.27 10.07 -8.90
C MET A 71 -2.91 10.58 -10.19
N ILE A 72 -2.30 10.29 -11.35
CA ILE A 72 -2.85 10.69 -12.64
C ILE A 72 -4.21 10.01 -12.84
N PHE A 73 -4.29 8.69 -12.66
CA PHE A 73 -5.53 7.94 -12.78
C PHE A 73 -6.60 8.37 -11.76
N ALA A 74 -6.20 8.62 -10.51
CA ALA A 74 -7.09 9.11 -9.46
C ALA A 74 -7.72 10.46 -9.84
N SER A 75 -6.90 11.39 -10.36
CA SER A 75 -7.39 12.68 -10.84
C SER A 75 -8.34 12.54 -12.03
N MET A 76 -8.06 11.61 -12.95
CA MET A 76 -8.92 11.32 -14.09
C MET A 76 -10.29 10.79 -13.65
N PHE A 77 -10.34 9.77 -12.79
CA PHE A 77 -11.61 9.20 -12.30
C PHE A 77 -12.44 10.21 -11.51
N THR A 78 -11.77 11.01 -10.67
CA THR A 78 -12.45 12.05 -9.89
C THR A 78 -13.02 13.13 -10.82
N PHE A 79 -12.25 13.56 -11.82
CA PHE A 79 -12.71 14.52 -12.82
C PHE A 79 -13.88 13.99 -13.64
N THR A 80 -13.80 12.77 -14.18
CA THR A 80 -14.87 12.19 -15.01
C THR A 80 -16.14 11.96 -14.21
N SER A 81 -16.04 11.57 -12.93
CA SER A 81 -17.19 11.48 -12.02
C SER A 81 -17.86 12.83 -11.81
N MET A 82 -17.09 13.88 -11.52
CA MET A 82 -17.62 15.25 -11.37
C MET A 82 -18.24 15.76 -12.67
N TRP A 83 -17.63 15.46 -13.82
CA TRP A 83 -18.17 15.84 -15.12
C TRP A 83 -19.51 15.15 -15.39
N LEU A 84 -19.61 13.84 -15.18
CA LEU A 84 -20.85 13.10 -15.39
C LEU A 84 -21.99 13.51 -14.43
N THR A 85 -21.61 13.98 -13.23
CA THR A 85 -22.57 14.58 -12.29
C THR A 85 -23.08 15.93 -12.78
N HIS A 86 -22.27 16.68 -13.53
CA HIS A 86 -22.66 17.97 -14.10
C HIS A 86 -23.46 17.82 -15.41
N ASP A 87 -23.02 16.91 -16.29
CA ASP A 87 -23.64 16.61 -17.59
C ASP A 87 -23.76 15.09 -17.76
N PRO A 88 -24.99 14.53 -17.61
CA PRO A 88 -25.23 13.10 -17.72
C PRO A 88 -24.87 12.48 -19.07
N ASP A 89 -24.81 13.26 -20.15
CA ASP A 89 -24.54 12.77 -21.51
C ASP A 89 -23.07 12.90 -21.92
N ALA A 90 -22.21 13.47 -21.05
CA ALA A 90 -20.80 13.76 -21.34
C ALA A 90 -19.97 12.53 -21.79
N LEU A 91 -20.30 11.34 -21.29
CA LEU A 91 -19.59 10.08 -21.56
C LEU A 91 -20.41 9.10 -22.40
N HIS A 92 -21.49 9.55 -23.05
CA HIS A 92 -22.37 8.68 -23.83
C HIS A 92 -21.66 8.01 -25.02
N SER A 93 -20.58 8.62 -25.52
CA SER A 93 -19.76 8.02 -26.58
C SER A 93 -19.13 6.68 -26.18
N LEU A 94 -18.87 6.42 -24.89
CA LEU A 94 -18.35 5.14 -24.41
C LEU A 94 -19.38 4.00 -24.53
N ALA A 95 -20.67 4.31 -24.65
CA ALA A 95 -21.70 3.30 -24.92
C ALA A 95 -21.45 2.57 -26.25
N SER A 96 -20.82 3.24 -27.23
CA SER A 96 -20.40 2.60 -28.49
C SER A 96 -19.31 1.53 -28.30
N TRP A 97 -18.58 1.58 -27.18
CA TRP A 97 -17.59 0.58 -26.77
C TRP A 97 -18.17 -0.43 -25.77
N GLY A 98 -19.48 -0.38 -25.51
CA GLY A 98 -20.17 -1.29 -24.59
C GLY A 98 -19.99 -0.97 -23.10
N TYR A 99 -19.44 0.20 -22.76
CA TYR A 99 -19.29 0.65 -21.38
C TYR A 99 -20.27 1.77 -21.07
N THR A 100 -21.11 1.57 -20.05
CA THR A 100 -22.01 2.60 -19.54
C THR A 100 -21.39 3.19 -18.30
N ALA A 101 -20.93 4.43 -18.39
CA ALA A 101 -20.30 5.12 -17.27
C ALA A 101 -21.34 5.47 -16.20
N ASN A 102 -21.02 5.19 -14.94
CA ASN A 102 -21.81 5.60 -13.79
C ASN A 102 -20.96 6.54 -12.90
N ALA A 103 -21.52 7.68 -12.50
CA ALA A 103 -20.81 8.68 -11.74
C ALA A 103 -20.38 8.18 -10.35
N GLU A 104 -21.20 7.34 -9.70
CA GLU A 104 -20.91 6.75 -8.40
C GLU A 104 -19.81 5.68 -8.48
N GLU A 105 -19.84 4.85 -9.51
CA GLU A 105 -18.81 3.84 -9.78
C GLU A 105 -17.46 4.51 -10.10
N LEU A 106 -17.46 5.58 -10.91
CA LEU A 106 -16.27 6.39 -11.18
C LEU A 106 -15.76 7.11 -9.93
N ALA A 107 -16.65 7.62 -9.07
CA ALA A 107 -16.28 8.23 -7.80
C ALA A 107 -15.56 7.22 -6.89
N SER A 108 -16.11 6.01 -6.78
CA SER A 108 -15.51 4.94 -5.97
C SER A 108 -14.15 4.49 -6.52
N ALA A 109 -13.98 4.39 -7.84
CA ALA A 109 -12.67 4.15 -8.47
C ALA A 109 -11.68 5.27 -8.13
N GLY A 110 -12.11 6.52 -8.18
CA GLY A 110 -11.31 7.68 -7.78
C GLY A 110 -10.84 7.59 -6.33
N VAL A 111 -11.72 7.18 -5.41
CA VAL A 111 -11.38 6.97 -3.99
C VAL A 111 -10.33 5.86 -3.83
N TYR A 112 -10.51 4.69 -4.47
CA TYR A 112 -9.55 3.59 -4.37
C TYR A 112 -8.19 3.95 -4.98
N ALA A 113 -8.16 4.58 -6.15
CA ALA A 113 -6.94 5.05 -6.81
C ALA A 113 -6.22 6.14 -5.98
N THR A 114 -6.97 7.01 -5.30
CA THR A 114 -6.40 8.04 -4.43
C THR A 114 -5.82 7.43 -3.16
N LEU A 115 -6.63 6.70 -2.38
CA LEU A 115 -6.23 6.23 -1.07
C LEU A 115 -5.20 5.11 -1.15
N TYR A 116 -5.46 4.07 -1.95
CA TYR A 116 -4.57 2.91 -2.07
C TYR A 116 -3.52 3.10 -3.16
N GLY A 117 -3.90 3.67 -4.30
CA GLY A 117 -2.98 3.89 -5.42
C GLY A 117 -1.98 5.01 -5.18
N THR A 118 -2.36 6.08 -4.50
CA THR A 118 -1.50 7.28 -4.36
C THR A 118 -1.00 7.46 -2.93
N VAL A 119 -1.90 7.76 -1.99
CA VAL A 119 -1.55 8.17 -0.63
C VAL A 119 -0.80 7.06 0.10
N SER A 120 -1.34 5.84 0.09
CA SER A 120 -0.70 4.69 0.75
C SER A 120 0.68 4.41 0.16
N MET A 121 0.81 4.47 -1.17
CA MET A 121 2.09 4.20 -1.82
C MET A 121 3.15 5.26 -1.49
N PHE A 122 2.76 6.53 -1.44
CA PHE A 122 3.66 7.61 -1.04
C PHE A 122 4.10 7.48 0.41
N ILE A 123 3.18 7.17 1.32
CA ILE A 123 3.51 6.96 2.73
C ILE A 123 4.54 5.82 2.81
N ILE A 124 4.22 4.63 2.28
CA ILE A 124 5.11 3.46 2.33
C ILE A 124 6.47 3.75 1.67
N GLY A 125 6.49 4.39 0.50
CA GLY A 125 7.72 4.72 -0.22
C GLY A 125 8.59 5.72 0.54
N CYS A 126 7.99 6.77 1.13
CA CYS A 126 8.68 7.70 2.00
C CYS A 126 9.21 7.02 3.26
N SER A 127 8.44 6.12 3.88
CA SER A 127 8.86 5.37 5.06
C SER A 127 10.07 4.48 4.77
N PHE A 128 10.09 3.78 3.63
CA PHE A 128 11.27 3.02 3.19
C PHE A 128 12.50 3.89 2.94
N HIS A 129 12.34 5.16 2.61
CA HIS A 129 13.46 6.08 2.45
C HIS A 129 13.95 6.69 3.78
N ILE A 130 13.02 7.08 4.65
CA ILE A 130 13.29 7.88 5.85
C ILE A 130 13.70 6.99 7.03
N ILE A 131 12.99 5.87 7.27
CA ILE A 131 13.21 5.03 8.45
C ILE A 131 14.64 4.45 8.49
N PRO A 132 15.19 3.84 7.42
CA PRO A 132 16.55 3.30 7.47
C PRO A 132 17.58 4.40 7.78
N LYS A 133 17.42 5.57 7.15
CA LYS A 133 18.27 6.73 7.41
C LYS A 133 18.18 7.14 8.88
N LEU A 134 16.98 7.30 9.44
CA LEU A 134 16.82 7.65 10.87
C LEU A 134 17.41 6.59 11.80
N ALA A 135 17.28 5.30 11.45
CA ALA A 135 17.82 4.18 12.20
C ALA A 135 19.34 3.94 12.01
N GLY A 136 19.98 4.66 11.07
CA GLY A 136 21.41 4.51 10.77
C GLY A 136 21.76 3.17 10.12
N THR A 137 20.83 2.60 9.36
CA THR A 137 20.94 1.31 8.68
C THR A 137 20.40 1.43 7.25
N GLU A 138 20.59 0.38 6.45
CA GLU A 138 19.91 0.19 5.16
C GLU A 138 18.59 -0.54 5.36
N LEU A 139 17.72 -0.49 4.34
CA LEU A 139 16.46 -1.22 4.33
C LEU A 139 16.74 -2.72 4.36
N ALA A 140 16.01 -3.48 5.17
CA ALA A 140 16.30 -4.90 5.38
C ALA A 140 16.18 -5.75 4.10
N SER A 141 15.23 -5.44 3.21
CA SER A 141 15.16 -6.07 1.89
C SER A 141 14.61 -5.10 0.85
N GLU A 142 15.48 -4.61 -0.03
CA GLU A 142 15.12 -3.77 -1.18
C GLU A 142 14.33 -4.55 -2.25
N THR A 143 14.74 -5.79 -2.51
CA THR A 143 14.08 -6.68 -3.48
C THR A 143 12.63 -6.93 -3.09
N ASN A 144 12.36 -7.25 -1.81
CA ASN A 144 11.00 -7.42 -1.32
C ASN A 144 10.20 -6.12 -1.46
N ALA A 145 10.76 -4.99 -1.01
CA ALA A 145 10.08 -3.70 -1.09
C ALA A 145 9.70 -3.33 -2.52
N ASN A 146 10.58 -3.63 -3.49
CA ASN A 146 10.32 -3.42 -4.91
C ASN A 146 9.25 -4.38 -5.46
N LEU A 147 9.39 -5.68 -5.21
CA LEU A 147 8.45 -6.71 -5.70
C LEU A 147 7.02 -6.45 -5.21
N VAL A 148 6.87 -6.19 -3.91
CA VAL A 148 5.55 -6.04 -3.30
C VAL A 148 4.86 -4.73 -3.72
N SER A 149 5.59 -3.74 -4.25
CA SER A 149 4.98 -2.55 -4.85
C SER A 149 4.17 -2.90 -6.10
N PHE A 150 4.66 -3.81 -6.94
CA PHE A 150 3.93 -4.30 -8.12
C PHE A 150 2.69 -5.09 -7.72
N VAL A 151 2.80 -5.95 -6.70
CA VAL A 151 1.65 -6.70 -6.18
C VAL A 151 0.59 -5.75 -5.61
N TRP A 152 1.00 -4.69 -4.91
CA TRP A 152 0.09 -3.63 -4.46
C TRP A 152 -0.58 -2.93 -5.64
N THR A 153 0.15 -2.56 -6.69
CA THR A 153 -0.42 -1.97 -7.91
C THR A 153 -1.47 -2.87 -8.55
N ILE A 154 -1.22 -4.19 -8.61
CA ILE A 154 -2.21 -5.16 -9.10
C ILE A 154 -3.44 -5.16 -8.20
N SER A 155 -3.28 -5.14 -6.87
CA SER A 155 -4.41 -5.04 -5.94
C SER A 155 -5.22 -3.76 -6.15
N VAL A 156 -4.58 -2.60 -6.31
CA VAL A 156 -5.27 -1.33 -6.61
C VAL A 156 -6.06 -1.42 -7.92
N LEU A 157 -5.49 -2.03 -8.95
CA LEU A 157 -6.17 -2.26 -10.21
C LEU A 157 -7.41 -3.16 -10.02
N VAL A 158 -7.29 -4.23 -9.24
CA VAL A 158 -8.41 -5.13 -8.90
C VAL A 158 -9.51 -4.37 -8.15
N LEU A 159 -9.16 -3.46 -7.22
CA LEU A 159 -10.14 -2.62 -6.52
C LEU A 159 -10.84 -1.63 -7.45
N VAL A 160 -10.10 -0.97 -8.35
CA VAL A 160 -10.66 -0.02 -9.33
C VAL A 160 -11.59 -0.74 -10.31
N ILE A 161 -11.22 -1.92 -10.81
CA ILE A 161 -12.09 -2.73 -11.67
C ILE A 161 -13.32 -3.22 -10.88
N GLY A 162 -13.11 -3.71 -9.66
CA GLY A 162 -14.19 -4.14 -8.78
C GLY A 162 -15.17 -3.03 -8.43
N SER A 163 -14.74 -1.77 -8.47
CA SER A 163 -15.61 -0.62 -8.23
C SER A 163 -16.52 -0.29 -9.42
N GLN A 164 -16.15 -0.71 -10.64
CA GLN A 164 -16.99 -0.59 -11.85
C GLN A 164 -17.94 -1.79 -11.99
N ASN A 165 -17.48 -2.97 -11.59
CA ASN A 165 -18.32 -4.15 -11.55
C ASN A 165 -17.92 -5.02 -10.36
N ASN A 166 -18.77 -5.03 -9.34
CA ASN A 166 -18.47 -5.71 -8.09
C ASN A 166 -18.47 -7.24 -8.24
N SER A 167 -19.20 -7.79 -9.22
CA SER A 167 -19.28 -9.23 -9.46
C SER A 167 -18.85 -9.58 -10.89
N ILE A 168 -17.67 -10.18 -11.02
CA ILE A 168 -17.23 -10.79 -12.28
C ILE A 168 -17.25 -12.30 -12.08
N LEU A 169 -17.96 -13.00 -12.98
CA LEU A 169 -18.10 -14.47 -12.97
C LEU A 169 -18.70 -15.03 -11.66
N GLY A 170 -19.50 -14.24 -10.94
CA GLY A 170 -20.15 -14.64 -9.69
C GLY A 170 -19.26 -14.54 -8.44
N ILE A 171 -18.08 -13.91 -8.56
CA ILE A 171 -17.15 -13.69 -7.45
C ILE A 171 -17.09 -12.19 -7.16
N ASP A 172 -17.20 -11.84 -5.87
CA ASP A 172 -16.98 -10.46 -5.41
C ASP A 172 -15.49 -10.13 -5.46
N ILE A 173 -15.16 -9.10 -6.25
CA ILE A 173 -13.75 -8.79 -6.57
C ILE A 173 -13.12 -7.87 -5.53
N ILE A 174 -13.91 -6.96 -4.96
CA ILE A 174 -13.42 -6.01 -3.95
C ILE A 174 -12.77 -6.75 -2.75
N PRO A 175 -13.38 -7.80 -2.17
CA PRO A 175 -12.74 -8.59 -1.11
C PRO A 175 -11.39 -9.19 -1.51
N LEU A 176 -11.22 -9.63 -2.76
CA LEU A 176 -9.95 -10.16 -3.26
C LEU A 176 -8.86 -9.07 -3.30
N GLY A 177 -9.19 -7.88 -3.80
CA GLY A 177 -8.29 -6.73 -3.78
C GLY A 177 -7.87 -6.37 -2.35
N VAL A 178 -8.83 -6.28 -1.43
CA VAL A 178 -8.55 -5.99 -0.01
C VAL A 178 -7.68 -7.07 0.63
N ALA A 179 -7.93 -8.35 0.37
CA ALA A 179 -7.12 -9.44 0.88
C ALA A 179 -5.67 -9.35 0.39
N LEU A 180 -5.45 -9.06 -0.89
CA LEU A 180 -4.11 -8.86 -1.46
C LEU A 180 -3.39 -7.67 -0.81
N ASN A 181 -4.08 -6.54 -0.61
CA ASN A 181 -3.49 -5.38 0.06
C ASN A 181 -3.05 -5.70 1.50
N ASN A 182 -3.82 -6.48 2.24
CA ASN A 182 -3.45 -6.88 3.60
C ASN A 182 -2.20 -7.77 3.63
N ILE A 183 -2.08 -8.72 2.70
CA ILE A 183 -0.90 -9.59 2.58
C ILE A 183 0.34 -8.75 2.26
N VAL A 184 0.23 -7.81 1.31
CA VAL A 184 1.34 -6.91 0.97
C VAL A 184 1.69 -5.99 2.12
N LEU A 185 0.69 -5.41 2.80
CA LEU A 185 0.91 -4.53 3.94
C LEU A 185 1.65 -5.26 5.06
N LEU A 186 1.32 -6.53 5.31
CA LEU A 186 2.07 -7.37 6.25
C LEU A 186 3.53 -7.51 5.83
N ALA A 187 3.82 -7.77 4.56
CA ALA A 187 5.19 -7.86 4.06
C ALA A 187 5.96 -6.52 4.20
N VAL A 188 5.29 -5.39 3.96
CA VAL A 188 5.83 -4.04 4.16
C VAL A 188 6.17 -3.80 5.63
N ILE A 189 5.23 -4.08 6.53
CA ILE A 189 5.43 -3.92 7.98
C ILE A 189 6.60 -4.79 8.44
N MET A 190 6.65 -6.06 8.02
CA MET A 190 7.72 -6.97 8.44
C MET A 190 9.09 -6.51 7.95
N ASN A 191 9.19 -5.94 6.74
CA ASN A 191 10.42 -5.35 6.23
C ASN A 191 10.87 -4.12 7.06
N GLN A 192 9.93 -3.25 7.42
CA GLN A 192 10.22 -2.09 8.27
C GLN A 192 10.63 -2.50 9.69
N LEU A 193 9.93 -3.46 10.30
CA LEU A 193 10.27 -3.94 11.64
C LEU A 193 11.63 -4.62 11.66
N LEU A 194 11.99 -5.38 10.62
CA LEU A 194 13.32 -5.96 10.49
C LEU A 194 14.40 -4.88 10.34
N THR A 195 14.12 -3.83 9.55
CA THR A 195 15.00 -2.66 9.40
C THR A 195 15.24 -1.99 10.75
N VAL A 196 14.18 -1.72 11.51
CA VAL A 196 14.25 -1.13 12.85
C VAL A 196 14.97 -2.05 13.83
N ALA A 197 14.82 -3.37 13.72
CA ALA A 197 15.49 -4.34 14.57
C ALA A 197 17.01 -4.40 14.34
N ASN A 198 17.50 -3.86 13.21
CA ASN A 198 18.91 -3.74 12.86
C ASN A 198 19.45 -2.29 13.03
N LYS A 199 18.69 -1.41 13.70
CA LYS A 199 19.09 -0.02 13.93
C LYS A 199 20.44 0.08 14.66
N THR A 200 21.27 1.03 14.23
CA THR A 200 22.55 1.37 14.89
C THR A 200 22.42 2.60 15.78
N ARG A 201 21.35 3.39 15.61
CA ARG A 201 21.03 4.55 16.43
C ARG A 201 19.54 4.60 16.78
N ASN A 202 19.21 5.28 17.88
CA ASN A 202 17.82 5.49 18.27
C ASN A 202 17.12 6.42 17.27
N ILE A 203 15.93 6.01 16.84
CA ILE A 203 15.10 6.77 15.90
C ILE A 203 14.61 8.03 16.63
N ALA A 204 14.92 9.20 16.07
CA ALA A 204 14.41 10.48 16.58
C ALA A 204 12.89 10.58 16.39
N THR A 205 12.17 11.12 17.37
CA THR A 205 10.76 11.50 17.21
C THR A 205 10.65 12.61 16.16
N PRO A 206 9.68 12.59 15.22
CA PRO A 206 8.48 11.75 15.12
C PRO A 206 8.61 10.53 14.19
N GLY A 207 9.81 9.97 13.97
CA GLY A 207 10.02 8.87 13.02
C GLY A 207 9.25 7.56 13.28
N TRP A 208 8.44 7.50 14.34
CA TRP A 208 7.50 6.41 14.62
C TRP A 208 6.10 6.64 13.99
N LEU A 209 5.80 7.85 13.51
CA LEU A 209 4.54 8.21 12.82
C LEU A 209 4.57 7.95 11.31
N ILE A 210 5.76 7.69 10.76
CA ILE A 210 6.03 7.41 9.35
C ILE A 210 6.21 5.91 9.20
#